data_AF-A0A1F3PKZ0-F1
#
_entry.id   AF-A0A1F3PKZ0-F1
#
_cell.length_a   1.000
_cell.length_b   1.000
_cell.length_c   1.000
_cell.angle_alpha   90.00
_cell.angle_beta   90.00
_cell.angle_gamma   90.00
#
_symmetry.space_group_name_H-M   'P 1'
#
loop_
_entity.id
_entity.type
_entity.pdbx_description
1 polymer ?
#
loop_
_entity_poly.entity_id
_entity_poly.type
_entity_poly.pdbx_seq_one_letter_code
_entity_poly.pdbx_strand_id
1 'polypeptide(L)'
;MTKTKLIPLEELYEKNTIGVKLVEQTRSYQTALAGEKIEKKISRTKYLKVCCSCGKPYESHKYNSYACSYRCRQNMKCRRKRC
;
A
#
# COMPACT_ATOMS: atom_id res chain seq x y z
N MET A 1 17.00 30.25 -3.23
CA MET A 1 16.60 28.82 -3.23
C MET A 1 15.41 28.62 -2.31
N THR A 2 14.23 28.40 -2.87
CA THR A 2 13.01 28.13 -2.11
C THR A 2 13.18 26.84 -1.31
N LYS A 3 13.12 26.92 0.02
CA LYS A 3 13.05 25.74 0.90
C LYS A 3 11.85 24.91 0.45
N THR A 4 12.08 23.81 -0.27
CA THR A 4 11.03 22.84 -0.59
C THR A 4 10.52 22.30 0.74
N LYS A 5 9.32 22.73 1.14
CA LYS A 5 8.63 22.17 2.30
C LYS A 5 8.55 20.66 2.09
N LEU A 6 9.10 19.89 3.02
CA LEU A 6 8.99 18.44 3.00
C LEU A 6 7.51 18.09 3.11
N ILE A 7 6.94 17.53 2.04
CA ILE A 7 5.55 17.04 2.02
C ILE A 7 5.42 16.00 3.15
N PRO A 8 4.46 16.12 4.09
CA PRO A 8 4.18 15.10 5.10
C PRO A 8 3.95 13.71 4.48
N LEU A 9 4.15 12.66 5.27
CA LEU A 9 3.99 11.30 4.75
C LEU A 9 2.52 10.99 4.45
N GLU A 10 1.62 11.53 5.26
CA GLU A 10 0.17 11.41 5.14
C GLU A 10 -0.29 11.96 3.78
N GLU A 11 0.18 13.16 3.43
CA GLU A 11 -0.13 13.82 2.16
C GLU A 11 0.43 13.03 0.97
N LEU A 12 1.58 12.35 1.12
CA LEU A 12 2.10 11.44 0.10
C LEU A 12 1.22 10.20 -0.09
N TYR A 13 0.60 9.67 0.97
CA TYR A 13 -0.25 8.48 0.89
C TYR A 13 -1.58 8.77 0.19
N GLU A 14 -2.11 9.98 0.43
CA GLU A 14 -3.32 10.46 -0.21
C GLU A 14 -3.08 10.73 -1.69
N LYS A 15 -2.07 11.56 -2.01
CA LYS A 15 -1.77 12.00 -3.38
C LYS A 15 -1.33 10.88 -4.30
N ASN A 16 -0.80 9.78 -3.75
CA ASN A 16 -0.32 8.68 -4.58
C ASN A 16 -1.40 7.64 -4.89
N THR A 17 -2.58 7.73 -4.29
CA THR A 17 -3.69 6.83 -4.55
C THR A 17 -4.50 7.33 -5.75
N ILE A 18 -4.63 6.49 -6.78
CA ILE A 18 -5.38 6.80 -8.02
C ILE A 18 -6.78 6.17 -7.97
N GLY A 19 -6.91 5.03 -7.30
CA GLY A 19 -8.17 4.29 -7.27
C GLY A 19 -8.26 3.35 -6.09
N VAL A 20 -9.50 3.01 -5.73
CA VAL A 20 -9.83 2.09 -4.66
C VAL A 20 -10.80 1.06 -5.19
N LYS A 21 -10.51 -0.21 -4.92
CA LYS A 21 -11.35 -1.35 -5.29
C LYS A 21 -11.65 -2.19 -4.05
N LEU A 22 -12.91 -2.60 -3.89
CA LEU A 22 -13.28 -3.67 -2.97
C LEU A 22 -13.10 -5.01 -3.68
N VAL A 23 -12.32 -5.90 -3.07
CA VAL A 23 -12.08 -7.26 -3.57
C VAL A 23 -12.67 -8.24 -2.58
N GLU A 24 -13.67 -8.99 -3.04
CA GLU A 24 -14.21 -10.11 -2.29
C GLU A 24 -13.26 -11.31 -2.44
N GLN A 25 -12.92 -11.94 -1.31
CA GLN A 25 -12.07 -13.12 -1.25
C GLN A 25 -12.71 -14.15 -0.33
N THR A 26 -12.75 -15.40 -0.77
CA THR A 26 -13.10 -16.53 0.10
C THR A 26 -11.83 -17.03 0.77
N ARG A 27 -11.82 -17.10 2.10
CA ARG A 27 -10.72 -17.66 2.87
C ARG A 27 -11.20 -18.90 3.60
N SER A 28 -10.57 -20.03 3.30
CA SER A 28 -10.78 -21.30 3.99
C SER A 28 -9.87 -21.39 5.21
N TYR A 29 -10.44 -21.79 6.34
CA TYR A 29 -9.71 -22.08 7.58
C TYR A 29 -9.95 -23.56 7.94
N GLN A 30 -8.89 -24.27 8.31
CA GLN A 30 -9.02 -25.57 8.97
C GLN A 30 -9.06 -25.34 10.48
N THR A 31 -10.12 -25.79 11.14
CA THR A 31 -10.20 -25.81 12.59
C THR A 31 -9.53 -27.07 13.13
N ALA A 32 -8.72 -26.93 14.17
CA ALA A 32 -7.98 -28.04 14.79
C ALA A 32 -8.89 -29.06 15.50
N LEU A 33 -10.15 -28.71 15.77
CA LEU A 33 -11.05 -29.47 16.66
C LEU A 33 -12.03 -30.41 15.92
N ALA A 34 -12.30 -30.19 14.62
CA ALA A 34 -13.31 -30.97 13.90
C ALA A 34 -12.91 -31.39 12.48
N GLY A 35 -11.75 -30.94 11.96
CA GLY A 35 -11.35 -31.19 10.57
C GLY A 35 -12.21 -30.49 9.52
N GLU A 36 -13.29 -29.82 9.92
CA GLU A 36 -14.19 -29.08 9.03
C GLU A 36 -13.49 -27.84 8.45
N LYS A 37 -13.60 -27.68 7.13
CA LYS A 37 -13.18 -26.47 6.43
C LYS A 37 -14.26 -25.42 6.56
N ILE A 38 -13.96 -24.34 7.29
CA ILE A 38 -14.83 -23.17 7.36
C ILE A 38 -14.41 -22.20 6.27
N GLU A 39 -15.32 -21.90 5.34
CA GLU A 39 -15.14 -20.85 4.35
C GLU A 39 -15.78 -19.55 4.83
N LYS A 40 -15.00 -18.46 4.86
CA LYS A 40 -15.50 -17.11 5.14
C LYS A 40 -15.28 -16.21 3.94
N LYS A 41 -16.35 -15.55 3.48
CA LYS A 41 -16.27 -14.44 2.54
C LYS A 41 -15.76 -13.21 3.27
N ILE A 42 -14.72 -12.59 2.73
CA ILE A 42 -14.08 -11.41 3.30
C ILE A 42 -13.96 -10.36 2.20
N SER A 43 -14.40 -9.14 2.47
CA SER A 43 -14.21 -8.00 1.58
C SER A 43 -12.97 -7.22 2.02
N ARG A 44 -12.02 -7.03 1.10
CA ARG A 44 -10.77 -6.29 1.36
C ARG A 44 -10.61 -5.13 0.40
N THR A 45 -10.20 -4.00 0.93
CA THR A 45 -9.82 -2.84 0.13
C THR A 45 -8.47 -3.08 -0.56
N LYS A 46 -8.39 -2.75 -1.84
CA LYS A 46 -7.19 -2.76 -2.65
C LYS A 46 -7.04 -1.38 -3.29
N TYR A 47 -5.89 -0.77 -3.09
CA TYR A 47 -5.56 0.57 -3.57
C TYR A 47 -4.71 0.44 -4.83
N LEU A 48 -5.11 1.12 -5.90
CA LEU A 48 -4.27 1.37 -7.07
C LEU A 48 -3.52 2.69 -6.85
N LYS A 49 -2.19 2.63 -6.95
CA LYS A 49 -1.30 3.72 -6.53
C LYS A 49 -0.21 3.98 -7.55
N VAL A 50 0.32 5.20 -7.57
CA VAL A 50 1.58 5.54 -8.27
C VAL A 50 2.73 5.51 -7.27
N CYS A 51 3.86 4.92 -7.63
CA CYS A 51 5.05 4.99 -6.79
C CYS A 51 5.65 6.41 -6.83
N CYS A 52 5.77 7.06 -5.67
CA CYS A 52 6.35 8.41 -5.57
C CYS A 52 7.84 8.47 -5.93
N SER A 53 8.53 7.33 -6.04
CA SER A 53 9.94 7.26 -6.45
C SER A 53 10.12 7.06 -7.96
N CYS A 54 9.33 6.19 -8.59
CA CYS A 54 9.59 5.73 -9.97
C CYS A 54 8.42 5.92 -10.93
N GLY A 55 7.29 6.46 -10.46
CA GLY A 55 6.12 6.74 -11.30
C GLY A 55 5.33 5.53 -11.76
N LYS A 56 5.76 4.30 -11.43
CA LYS A 56 5.06 3.09 -11.86
C LYS A 56 3.77 2.86 -11.06
N PRO A 57 2.68 2.43 -11.72
CA PRO A 57 1.49 1.99 -11.03
C PRO A 57 1.77 0.70 -10.25
N TYR A 58 1.16 0.56 -9.08
CA TYR A 58 1.20 -0.66 -8.27
C TYR A 58 -0.07 -0.78 -7.44
N GLU A 59 -0.39 -2.03 -7.09
CA GLU A 59 -1.51 -2.30 -6.19
C GLU A 59 -1.02 -2.58 -4.78
N SER A 60 -1.80 -2.19 -3.77
CA SER A 60 -1.50 -2.46 -2.38
C SER A 60 -2.77 -2.64 -1.56
N HIS A 61 -2.71 -3.50 -0.54
CA HIS A 61 -3.74 -3.52 0.52
C HIS A 61 -3.48 -2.47 1.61
N LYS A 62 -2.35 -1.74 1.54
CA LYS A 62 -1.93 -0.77 2.55
C LYS A 62 -2.17 0.65 2.09
N TYR A 63 -3.06 1.35 2.80
CA TYR A 63 -3.28 2.79 2.64
C TYR A 63 -2.01 3.60 2.90
N ASN A 64 -1.24 3.27 3.93
CA ASN A 64 -0.03 4.00 4.33
C ASN A 64 1.24 3.61 3.54
N SER A 65 1.11 3.42 2.22
CA SER A 65 2.21 3.07 1.33
C SER A 65 2.35 4.05 0.17
N TYR A 66 3.60 4.46 -0.11
CA TYR A 66 3.97 5.45 -1.14
C TYR A 66 4.95 4.94 -2.18
N ALA A 67 5.37 3.67 -2.07
CA ALA A 67 6.38 3.07 -2.93
C ALA A 67 6.03 1.63 -3.30
N CYS A 68 6.31 1.26 -4.55
CA CYS A 68 6.03 -0.07 -5.09
C CYS A 68 7.03 -1.15 -4.60
N SER A 69 8.19 -0.74 -4.10
CA SER A 69 9.23 -1.67 -3.63
C SER A 69 10.04 -1.10 -2.48
N TYR A 70 10.74 -1.98 -1.77
CA TYR A 70 11.65 -1.60 -0.69
C TYR A 70 12.73 -0.61 -1.16
N ARG A 71 13.32 -0.84 -2.34
CA ARG A 71 14.33 0.04 -2.93
C ARG A 71 13.76 1.43 -3.23
N CYS A 72 12.55 1.52 -3.81
CA CYS A 72 11.88 2.80 -4.05
C CYS A 72 11.57 3.54 -2.73
N ARG A 73 11.20 2.80 -1.68
CA ARG A 73 10.98 3.37 -0.35
C ARG A 73 12.27 3.94 0.24
N GLN A 74 13.40 3.24 0.11
CA GLN A 74 14.70 3.74 0.55
C GLN A 74 15.12 4.99 -0.22
N ASN A 75 15.01 4.98 -1.56
CA ASN A 75 15.33 6.15 -2.38
C ASN A 75 14.55 7.40 -1.94
N MET A 76 13.26 7.25 -1.66
CA MET A 76 12.43 8.33 -1.12
C MET A 76 12.88 8.78 0.27
N LYS A 77 13.25 7.85 1.16
CA LYS A 77 13.81 8.20 2.48
C LYS A 77 15.11 9.00 2.35
N CYS A 78 16.04 8.57 1.50
CA CYS A 78 17.30 9.29 1.26
C CYS A 78 17.07 10.68 0.68
N ARG A 79 16.21 10.80 -0.35
CA ARG A 79 15.82 12.10 -0.93
C ARG A 79 15.21 13.06 0.09
N ARG A 80 14.41 12.54 1.02
CA ARG A 80 13.78 13.33 2.09
C ARG A 80 14.74 13.72 3.22
N LYS A 81 15.75 12.88 3.52
CA LYS A 81 16.70 13.11 4.61
C LYS A 81 18.03 13.77 4.17
N ARG A 82 18.26 13.97 2.87
CA ARG A 82 19.56 14.37 2.30
C ARG A 82 20.69 13.44 2.79
N CYS A 83 20.51 12.13 2.64
CA CYS A 83 21.59 11.16 2.85
C CYS A 83 22.68 11.31 1.77
#